data_AF-A0A7W0EZP1-F1
#
_entry.id   AF-A0A7W0EZP1-F1
#
_cell.length_a   1.000
_cell.length_b   1.000
_cell.length_c   1.000
_cell.angle_alpha   90.00
_cell.angle_beta   90.00
_cell.angle_gamma   90.00
#
_symmetry.space_group_name_H-M   'P 1'
#
loop_
_entity.id
_entity.type
_entity.pdbx_description
1 polymer ?
#
loop_
_entity_poly.entity_id
_entity_poly.type
_entity_poly.pdbx_seq_one_letter_code
_entity_poly.pdbx_strand_id
1 'polypeptide(L)'
;MSSRINAFQNYLQTQNIKSIKKVSYKQLLKFAGDFQTPSIHITKSHVRILRQFYHYLTLQGYVKENIATRLPYSKINKTVPDLLISDELKRLIQYFAGQDHDLIGLRNLLIILLLGFFGIRTSALIGINIEDAGVNSCLLWVYEKRCRHPTLILPHCLCNIVEKYFRVIRLKKAPFLITEKSGPLP
;
A
#
# COMPACT_ATOMS: atom_id res chain seq x y z
N MET A 1 -3.66 0.95 11.13
CA MET A 1 -4.04 2.04 12.08
C MET A 1 -4.03 1.55 13.54
N SER A 2 -4.46 0.30 13.80
CA SER A 2 -4.47 -0.34 15.12
C SER A 2 -3.08 -0.43 15.79
N SER A 3 -2.03 -0.83 15.06
CA SER A 3 -0.70 -1.08 15.64
C SER A 3 -0.10 0.10 16.41
N ARG A 4 -0.34 1.33 15.96
CA ARG A 4 0.20 2.54 16.60
C ARG A 4 -0.63 3.02 17.79
N ILE A 5 -1.93 2.73 17.80
CA ILE A 5 -2.78 2.94 19.00
C ILE A 5 -2.34 1.94 20.07
N ASN A 6 -2.04 0.69 19.69
CA ASN A 6 -1.50 -0.30 20.62
C ASN A 6 -0.14 0.14 21.18
N ALA A 7 0.74 0.74 20.36
CA ALA A 7 1.99 1.32 20.84
C ALA A 7 1.76 2.44 21.87
N PHE A 8 0.75 3.30 21.64
CA PHE A 8 0.35 4.32 22.61
C PHE A 8 -0.21 3.72 23.90
N GLN A 9 -1.02 2.66 23.81
CA GLN A 9 -1.51 1.92 24.98
C GLN A 9 -0.36 1.32 25.79
N ASN A 10 0.62 0.70 25.13
CA ASN A 10 1.82 0.17 25.79
C ASN A 10 2.60 1.29 26.49
N TYR A 11 2.73 2.46 25.87
CA TYR A 11 3.33 3.63 26.52
C TYR A 11 2.56 4.05 27.77
N LEU A 12 1.23 4.13 27.73
CA LEU A 12 0.43 4.48 28.90
C LEU A 12 0.57 3.45 30.04
N GLN A 13 0.67 2.16 29.70
CA GLN A 13 0.92 1.08 30.67
C GLN A 13 2.29 1.23 31.34
N THR A 14 3.36 1.51 30.58
CA THR A 14 4.70 1.73 31.15
C THR A 14 4.79 2.95 32.08
N GLN A 15 3.98 3.98 31.82
CA GLN A 15 3.88 5.17 32.67
C GLN A 15 2.83 5.01 33.80
N ASN A 16 2.20 3.84 33.93
CA ASN A 16 1.17 3.52 34.91
C ASN A 16 -0.06 4.47 34.87
N ILE A 17 -0.41 4.98 33.68
CA ILE A 17 -1.52 5.90 33.47
C ILE A 17 -2.79 5.11 33.16
N LYS A 18 -3.70 5.02 34.12
CA LYS A 18 -4.94 4.25 34.01
C LYS A 18 -6.10 5.01 33.34
N SER A 19 -6.00 6.34 33.18
CA SER A 19 -7.09 7.16 32.64
C SER A 19 -6.62 8.09 31.54
N ILE A 20 -7.28 8.02 30.38
CA ILE A 20 -7.04 8.87 29.22
C ILE A 20 -7.24 10.37 29.53
N LYS A 21 -8.13 10.67 30.50
CA LYS A 21 -8.43 12.05 30.93
C LYS A 21 -7.28 12.71 31.70
N LYS A 22 -6.37 11.91 32.28
CA LYS A 22 -5.22 12.39 33.05
C LYS A 22 -3.96 12.57 32.21
N VAL A 23 -4.01 12.26 30.92
CA VAL A 23 -2.84 12.36 30.04
C VAL A 23 -2.51 13.83 29.81
N SER A 24 -1.28 14.21 30.16
CA SER A 24 -0.77 15.58 29.96
C SER A 24 -0.20 15.76 28.56
N TYR A 25 -0.20 16.99 28.06
CA TYR A 25 0.49 17.38 26.83
C TYR A 25 1.97 16.94 26.81
N LYS A 26 2.67 17.03 27.95
CA LYS A 26 4.06 16.60 28.07
C LYS A 26 4.23 15.09 27.80
N GLN A 27 3.27 14.28 28.20
CA GLN A 27 3.30 12.83 27.97
C GLN A 27 3.02 12.49 26.50
N LEU A 28 2.14 13.24 25.84
CA LEU A 28 1.94 13.10 24.39
C LEU A 28 3.20 13.47 23.60
N LEU A 29 3.89 14.53 24.01
CA LEU A 29 5.14 14.96 23.39
C LEU A 29 6.23 13.89 23.56
N LYS A 30 6.40 13.35 24.78
CA LYS A 30 7.34 12.26 25.06
C LYS A 30 7.02 11.00 24.26
N PHE A 31 5.75 10.62 24.11
CA PHE A 31 5.38 9.48 23.27
C PHE A 31 5.70 9.72 21.79
N ALA A 32 5.43 10.91 21.27
CA ALA A 32 5.65 11.22 19.86
C ALA A 32 7.15 11.25 19.51
N GLY A 33 7.99 11.81 20.39
CA GLY A 33 9.41 12.05 20.14
C GLY A 33 10.37 11.00 20.72
N ASP A 34 10.10 10.48 21.91
CA ASP A 34 11.10 9.76 22.71
C ASP A 34 10.80 8.26 22.87
N PHE A 35 9.54 7.85 22.71
CA PHE A 35 9.15 6.46 22.92
C PHE A 35 9.68 5.54 21.81
N GLN A 36 10.65 4.68 22.16
CA GLN A 36 11.36 3.77 21.26
C GLN A 36 12.20 4.47 20.18
N THR A 37 12.63 5.72 20.43
CA THR A 37 13.48 6.51 19.50
C THR A 37 13.03 6.41 18.04
N PRO A 38 11.79 6.84 17.73
CA PRO A 38 11.17 6.62 16.43
C PRO A 38 11.86 7.42 15.33
N SER A 39 11.86 6.88 14.10
CA SER A 39 12.24 7.67 12.92
C SER A 39 11.28 8.84 12.70
N ILE A 40 11.71 9.86 11.95
CA ILE A 40 10.92 11.07 11.67
C ILE A 40 9.54 10.73 11.07
N HIS A 41 9.48 9.70 10.21
CA HIS A 41 8.24 9.20 9.63
C HIS A 41 7.30 8.57 10.68
N ILE A 42 7.87 7.83 11.63
CA ILE A 42 7.13 7.21 12.72
C ILE A 42 6.61 8.29 13.68
N THR A 43 7.43 9.28 14.06
CA THR A 43 6.99 10.44 14.86
C THR A 43 5.82 11.17 14.22
N LYS A 44 5.91 11.48 12.92
CA LYS A 44 4.80 12.11 12.17
C LYS A 44 3.54 11.24 12.20
N SER A 45 3.69 9.93 12.07
CA SER A 45 2.57 8.99 12.18
C SER A 45 1.98 8.97 13.60
N HIS A 46 2.80 8.99 14.65
CA HIS A 46 2.35 9.07 16.04
C HIS A 46 1.53 10.35 16.27
N VAL A 47 2.05 11.50 15.86
CA VAL A 47 1.33 12.79 15.96
C VAL A 47 0.01 12.76 15.22
N ARG A 48 -0.03 12.23 13.99
CA ARG A 48 -1.28 12.10 13.21
C ARG A 48 -2.32 11.24 13.95
N ILE A 49 -1.89 10.12 14.52
CA ILE A 49 -2.78 9.19 15.20
C ILE A 49 -3.28 9.77 16.52
N LEU A 50 -2.41 10.42 17.29
CA LEU A 50 -2.81 11.13 18.51
C LEU A 50 -3.84 12.22 18.21
N ARG A 51 -3.61 13.04 17.17
CA ARG A 51 -4.56 14.08 16.76
C ARG A 51 -5.93 13.49 16.40
N GLN A 52 -5.96 12.42 15.60
CA GLN A 52 -7.19 11.75 15.20
C GLN A 52 -7.89 11.08 16.39
N PHE A 53 -7.13 10.44 17.27
CA PHE A 53 -7.66 9.74 18.44
C PHE A 53 -8.28 10.72 19.44
N TYR A 54 -7.58 11.80 19.80
CA TYR A 54 -8.15 12.82 20.68
C TYR A 54 -9.29 13.60 20.02
N HIS A 55 -9.28 13.76 18.70
CA HIS A 55 -10.44 14.30 17.99
C HIS A 55 -11.67 13.41 18.16
N TYR A 56 -11.52 12.09 17.99
CA TYR A 56 -12.58 11.13 18.28
C TYR A 56 -13.04 11.20 19.74
N LEU A 57 -12.13 11.25 20.71
CA LEU A 57 -12.49 11.36 22.13
C LEU A 57 -13.25 12.65 22.47
N THR A 58 -12.91 13.76 21.82
CA THR A 58 -13.65 15.02 21.96
C THR A 58 -15.04 14.94 21.35
N LEU A 59 -15.17 14.35 20.15
CA LEU A 59 -16.48 14.13 19.51
C LEU A 59 -17.42 13.25 20.35
N GLN A 60 -16.87 12.27 21.06
CA GLN A 60 -17.63 11.38 21.95
C GLN A 60 -17.82 11.96 23.37
N GLY A 61 -17.35 13.19 23.64
CA GLY A 61 -17.51 13.85 24.95
C GLY A 61 -16.63 13.29 26.08
N TYR A 62 -15.69 12.38 25.80
CA TYR A 62 -14.78 11.84 26.83
C TYR A 62 -13.77 12.88 27.32
N VAL A 63 -13.37 13.82 26.47
CA VAL A 63 -12.42 14.90 26.77
C VAL A 63 -12.98 16.22 26.26
N LYS A 64 -12.94 17.29 27.06
CA LYS A 64 -13.48 18.60 26.70
C LYS A 64 -12.80 19.23 25.48
N GLU A 65 -11.47 19.07 25.36
CA GLU A 65 -10.67 19.68 24.30
C GLU A 65 -9.57 18.74 23.80
N ASN A 66 -9.21 18.87 22.52
CA ASN A 66 -8.17 18.05 21.91
C ASN A 66 -6.77 18.62 22.20
N ILE A 67 -6.13 18.07 23.22
CA ILE A 67 -4.75 18.42 23.63
C ILE A 67 -3.67 18.05 22.61
N ALA A 68 -3.94 17.15 21.66
CA ALA A 68 -2.98 16.70 20.66
C ALA A 68 -2.85 17.65 19.44
N THR A 69 -3.76 18.62 19.31
CA THR A 69 -3.74 19.62 18.21
C THR A 69 -2.44 20.41 18.14
N ARG A 70 -1.84 20.74 19.29
CA ARG A 70 -0.62 21.54 19.41
C ARG A 70 0.67 20.76 19.18
N LEU A 71 0.60 19.44 19.02
CA LEU A 71 1.80 18.61 18.81
C LEU A 71 2.53 19.04 17.53
N PRO A 72 3.83 19.33 17.57
CA PRO A 72 4.57 19.74 16.39
C PRO A 72 4.69 18.58 15.40
N TYR A 73 4.60 18.88 14.11
CA TYR A 73 5.04 17.94 13.08
C TYR A 73 6.54 18.09 12.88
N SER A 74 7.27 16.98 12.98
CA SER A 74 8.68 16.96 12.56
C SER A 74 8.78 17.30 11.08
N LYS A 75 9.68 18.23 10.74
CA LYS A 75 9.97 18.57 9.35
C LYS A 75 10.63 17.36 8.69
N ILE A 76 9.94 16.77 7.73
CA ILE A 76 10.51 15.72 6.88
C ILE A 76 11.09 16.46 5.68
N ASN A 77 12.41 16.36 5.49
CA ASN A 77 13.04 16.81 4.25
C ASN A 77 12.44 15.99 3.10
N LYS A 78 12.02 16.66 2.03
CA LYS A 78 11.48 15.97 0.85
C LYS A 78 12.60 15.11 0.27
N THR A 79 12.52 13.79 0.46
CA THR A 79 13.31 12.85 -0.33
C THR A 79 12.70 12.81 -1.71
N VAL A 80 13.49 13.13 -2.74
CA VAL A 80 13.10 12.87 -4.11
C VAL A 80 12.97 11.35 -4.24
N PRO A 81 11.82 10.81 -4.66
CA PRO A 81 11.72 9.38 -4.91
C PRO A 81 12.75 9.00 -5.97
N ASP A 82 13.49 7.91 -5.73
CA ASP A 82 14.34 7.31 -6.76
C ASP A 82 13.42 6.76 -7.85
N LEU A 83 13.20 7.58 -8.88
CA LEU A 83 12.43 7.19 -10.05
C LEU A 83 13.36 6.38 -10.95
N LEU A 84 12.89 5.22 -11.40
CA LEU A 84 13.57 4.46 -12.43
C LEU A 84 13.71 5.35 -13.67
N ILE A 85 14.95 5.52 -14.13
CA ILE A 85 15.22 6.23 -15.37
C ILE A 85 14.62 5.41 -16.52
N SER A 86 14.10 6.06 -17.56
CA SER A 86 13.42 5.38 -18.69
C SER A 86 14.24 4.20 -19.25
N ASP A 87 15.57 4.29 -19.25
CA ASP A 87 16.45 3.25 -19.75
C ASP A 87 16.62 2.06 -18.79
N GLU A 88 16.51 2.26 -17.49
CA GLU A 88 16.52 1.18 -16.50
C GLU A 88 15.27 0.31 -16.64
N LEU A 89 14.12 0.96 -16.84
CA LEU A 89 12.86 0.25 -17.11
C LEU A 89 12.95 -0.56 -18.42
N LYS A 90 13.54 0.01 -19.49
CA LYS A 90 13.75 -0.73 -20.75
C LYS A 90 14.63 -1.96 -20.54
N ARG A 91 15.74 -1.84 -19.82
CA ARG A 91 16.64 -2.97 -19.50
C ARG A 91 15.91 -4.05 -18.71
N LEU A 92 15.09 -3.65 -17.73
CA LEU A 92 14.28 -4.58 -16.94
C LEU A 92 13.27 -5.34 -17.81
N ILE A 93 12.56 -4.63 -18.69
CA ILE A 93 11.62 -5.25 -19.65
C ILE A 93 12.33 -6.22 -20.58
N GLN A 94 13.50 -5.83 -21.13
CA GLN A 94 14.30 -6.69 -22.01
C GLN A 94 14.76 -7.97 -21.31
N TYR A 95 15.21 -7.86 -20.05
CA TYR A 95 15.62 -9.01 -19.26
C TYR A 95 14.48 -10.02 -19.05
N PHE A 96 13.28 -9.55 -18.68
CA PHE A 96 12.12 -10.44 -18.49
C PHE A 96 11.53 -10.94 -19.81
N ALA A 97 11.65 -10.17 -20.90
CA ALA A 97 11.25 -10.62 -22.23
C ALA A 97 12.09 -11.82 -22.70
N GLY A 98 13.37 -11.91 -22.30
CA GLY A 98 14.23 -13.06 -22.56
C GLY A 98 13.90 -14.32 -21.74
N GLN A 99 12.94 -14.25 -20.80
CA GLN A 99 12.51 -15.37 -19.96
C GLN A 99 11.07 -15.79 -20.26
N ASP A 100 10.48 -15.33 -21.36
CA ASP A 100 9.05 -15.50 -21.68
C ASP A 100 8.67 -16.92 -22.18
N HIS A 101 9.58 -17.88 -22.03
CA HIS A 101 9.41 -19.28 -22.40
C HIS A 101 8.54 -20.05 -21.39
N ASP A 102 8.64 -19.69 -20.10
CA ASP A 102 7.91 -20.34 -19.01
C ASP A 102 6.76 -19.49 -18.49
N LEU A 103 5.75 -20.14 -17.89
CA LEU A 103 4.61 -19.48 -17.24
C LEU A 103 5.05 -18.41 -16.21
N ILE A 104 6.09 -18.72 -15.43
CA ILE A 104 6.63 -17.84 -14.41
C ILE A 104 7.28 -16.61 -15.04
N GLY A 105 8.01 -16.80 -16.15
CA GLY A 105 8.65 -15.71 -16.88
C GLY A 105 7.62 -14.79 -17.53
N LEU A 106 6.59 -15.33 -18.17
CA LEU A 106 5.46 -14.55 -18.71
C LEU A 106 4.73 -13.77 -17.62
N ARG A 107 4.50 -14.39 -16.45
CA ARG A 107 3.90 -13.71 -15.29
C ARG A 107 4.76 -12.54 -14.83
N ASN A 108 6.06 -12.77 -14.66
CA ASN A 108 6.99 -11.75 -14.18
C ASN A 108 7.09 -10.58 -15.18
N LEU A 109 7.12 -10.88 -16.48
CA LEU A 109 7.07 -9.88 -17.54
C LEU A 109 5.79 -9.05 -17.46
N LEU A 110 4.61 -9.67 -17.32
CA LEU A 110 3.34 -8.96 -17.15
C LEU A 110 3.32 -8.08 -15.92
N ILE A 111 3.86 -8.53 -14.78
CA ILE A 111 3.97 -7.73 -13.55
C ILE A 111 4.78 -6.47 -13.83
N ILE A 112 5.98 -6.59 -14.42
CA ILE A 112 6.84 -5.44 -14.71
C ILE A 112 6.18 -4.49 -15.71
N LEU A 113 5.54 -5.00 -16.76
CA LEU A 113 4.84 -4.18 -17.74
C LEU A 113 3.68 -3.42 -17.09
N LEU A 114 2.83 -4.09 -16.29
CA LEU A 114 1.69 -3.44 -15.64
C LEU A 114 2.13 -2.40 -14.60
N LEU A 115 3.17 -2.69 -13.82
CA LEU A 115 3.74 -1.73 -12.86
C LEU A 115 4.40 -0.54 -13.57
N GLY A 116 5.18 -0.82 -14.62
CA GLY A 116 5.98 0.18 -15.34
C GLY A 116 5.14 1.10 -16.22
N PHE A 117 4.14 0.58 -16.94
CA PHE A 117 3.30 1.38 -17.84
C PHE A 117 2.16 2.10 -17.13
N PHE A 118 1.53 1.46 -16.15
CA PHE A 118 0.31 1.99 -15.53
C PHE A 118 0.49 2.45 -14.09
N GLY A 119 1.64 2.21 -13.46
CA GLY A 119 1.91 2.64 -12.09
C GLY A 119 0.94 2.06 -11.06
N ILE A 120 0.38 0.87 -11.33
CA ILE A 120 -0.61 0.22 -10.48
C ILE A 120 0.04 -0.12 -9.13
N ARG A 121 -0.71 0.04 -8.03
CA ARG A 121 -0.22 -0.40 -6.72
C ARG A 121 -0.12 -1.93 -6.68
N THR A 122 0.93 -2.46 -6.05
CA THR A 122 1.13 -3.91 -5.90
C THR A 122 -0.08 -4.61 -5.28
N SER A 123 -0.71 -4.00 -4.27
CA SER A 123 -1.92 -4.55 -3.65
C SER A 123 -3.12 -4.62 -4.60
N ALA A 124 -3.23 -3.67 -5.53
CA ALA A 124 -4.28 -3.68 -6.54
C ALA A 124 -3.98 -4.71 -7.64
N LEU A 125 -2.72 -4.83 -8.06
CA LEU A 125 -2.26 -5.81 -9.05
C LEU A 125 -2.53 -7.27 -8.60
N ILE A 126 -2.28 -7.58 -7.32
CA ILE A 126 -2.53 -8.91 -6.75
C ILE A 126 -4.04 -9.23 -6.69
N GLY A 127 -4.89 -8.21 -6.56
CA GLY A 127 -6.34 -8.37 -6.45
C GLY A 127 -7.09 -8.48 -7.78
N ILE A 128 -6.40 -8.45 -8.92
CA ILE A 128 -7.02 -8.60 -10.25
C ILE A 128 -7.34 -10.08 -10.50
N ASN A 129 -8.53 -10.39 -11.01
CA ASN A 129 -8.88 -11.73 -11.46
C ASN A 129 -8.83 -11.86 -12.99
N ILE A 130 -8.79 -13.08 -13.51
CA ILE A 130 -8.83 -13.34 -14.96
C ILE A 130 -10.09 -12.73 -15.61
N GLU A 131 -11.22 -12.75 -14.90
CA GLU A 131 -12.50 -12.17 -15.37
C GLU A 131 -12.49 -10.64 -15.51
N ASP A 132 -11.54 -9.98 -14.85
CA ASP A 132 -11.33 -8.53 -14.92
C ASP A 132 -10.48 -8.14 -16.15
N ALA A 133 -9.93 -9.10 -16.89
CA ALA A 133 -9.13 -8.86 -18.09
C ALA A 133 -9.93 -9.22 -19.35
N GLY A 134 -10.50 -8.21 -20.00
CA GLY A 134 -11.15 -8.35 -21.29
C GLY A 134 -10.11 -8.36 -22.41
N VAL A 135 -9.58 -9.54 -22.76
CA VAL A 135 -8.57 -9.70 -23.83
C VAL A 135 -9.08 -9.18 -25.17
N ASN A 136 -10.33 -9.50 -25.54
CA ASN A 136 -10.90 -9.05 -26.82
C ASN A 136 -11.09 -7.53 -26.90
N SER A 137 -11.35 -6.88 -25.76
CA SER A 137 -11.51 -5.43 -25.65
C SER A 137 -10.20 -4.71 -25.31
N CYS A 138 -9.11 -5.44 -25.05
CA CYS A 138 -7.87 -4.94 -24.45
C CYS A 138 -8.12 -3.99 -23.26
N LEU A 139 -9.02 -4.41 -22.34
CA LEU A 139 -9.39 -3.66 -21.15
C LEU A 139 -9.05 -4.45 -19.89
N LEU A 140 -8.51 -3.75 -18.89
CA LEU A 140 -8.20 -4.31 -17.58
C LEU A 140 -8.94 -3.55 -16.48
N TRP A 141 -9.77 -4.27 -15.72
CA TRP A 141 -10.47 -3.76 -14.56
C TRP A 141 -9.61 -3.91 -13.32
N VAL A 142 -9.39 -2.81 -12.59
CA VAL A 142 -8.53 -2.78 -11.41
C VAL A 142 -9.29 -2.21 -10.22
N TYR A 143 -9.28 -2.92 -9.10
CA TYR A 143 -9.93 -2.48 -7.87
C TYR A 143 -8.96 -1.68 -7.01
N GLU A 144 -9.20 -0.38 -6.89
CA GLU A 144 -8.48 0.47 -5.94
C GLU A 144 -9.41 0.99 -4.84
N LYS A 145 -8.96 0.90 -3.58
CA LYS A 145 -9.61 1.54 -2.41
C LYS A 145 -11.15 1.42 -2.40
N ARG A 146 -11.66 0.21 -2.65
CA ARG A 146 -13.09 -0.15 -2.63
C ARG A 146 -13.97 0.49 -3.72
N CYS A 147 -13.41 1.03 -4.79
CA CYS A 147 -14.18 1.59 -5.90
C CYS A 147 -13.80 0.89 -7.22
N ARG A 148 -14.82 0.37 -7.92
CA ARG A 148 -14.66 -0.30 -9.22
C ARG A 148 -14.63 0.76 -10.32
N HIS A 149 -13.50 0.92 -10.99
CA HIS A 149 -13.38 1.80 -12.16
C HIS A 149 -12.84 0.97 -13.34
N PRO A 150 -13.34 1.19 -14.58
CA PRO A 150 -12.68 0.68 -15.79
C PRO A 150 -11.44 1.53 -16.03
N THR A 151 -10.29 1.11 -15.50
CA THR A 151 -9.20 2.09 -15.35
C THR A 151 -8.17 2.02 -16.47
N LEU A 152 -7.93 0.87 -17.12
CA LEU A 152 -6.75 0.72 -17.98
C LEU A 152 -7.09 0.13 -19.36
N ILE A 153 -6.74 0.89 -20.39
CA ILE A 153 -6.72 0.44 -21.79
C ILE A 153 -5.32 -0.13 -22.04
N LEU A 154 -5.27 -1.41 -22.43
CA LEU A 154 -4.02 -2.11 -22.71
C LEU A 154 -3.55 -1.78 -24.13
N PRO A 155 -2.31 -1.32 -24.33
CA PRO A 155 -1.70 -1.26 -25.65
C PRO A 155 -1.71 -2.64 -26.31
N HIS A 156 -1.80 -2.67 -27.65
CA HIS A 156 -1.92 -3.92 -28.40
C HIS A 156 -0.78 -4.92 -28.11
N CYS A 157 0.45 -4.43 -27.95
CA CYS A 157 1.60 -5.27 -27.58
C CYS A 157 1.41 -5.98 -26.22
N LEU A 158 0.85 -5.30 -25.22
CA LEU A 158 0.58 -5.89 -23.92
C LEU A 158 -0.61 -6.85 -23.97
N CYS A 159 -1.63 -6.52 -24.76
CA CYS A 159 -2.79 -7.36 -25.00
C CYS A 159 -2.38 -8.73 -25.57
N ASN A 160 -1.44 -8.76 -26.52
CA ASN A 160 -0.89 -10.01 -27.08
C ASN A 160 -0.14 -10.85 -26.03
N ILE A 161 0.58 -10.22 -25.10
CA ILE A 161 1.29 -10.92 -24.02
C ILE A 161 0.30 -11.49 -23.01
N VAL A 162 -0.76 -10.75 -22.66
CA VAL A 162 -1.84 -11.23 -21.79
C VAL A 162 -2.55 -12.41 -22.45
N GLU A 163 -2.83 -12.33 -23.75
CA GLU A 163 -3.42 -13.44 -24.50
C GLU A 163 -2.52 -14.68 -24.50
N LYS A 164 -1.21 -14.51 -24.77
CA LYS A 164 -0.21 -15.58 -24.69
C LYS A 164 -0.23 -16.23 -23.30
N TYR A 165 -0.27 -15.42 -22.24
CA TYR A 165 -0.32 -15.90 -20.87
C TYR A 165 -1.61 -16.69 -20.55
N PHE A 166 -2.78 -16.20 -20.99
CA PHE A 166 -4.07 -16.88 -20.78
C PHE A 166 -4.19 -18.19 -21.55
N ARG A 167 -3.61 -18.30 -22.75
CA ARG A 167 -3.56 -19.55 -23.52
C ARG A 167 -2.82 -20.66 -22.77
N VAL A 168 -1.78 -20.32 -22.03
CA VAL A 168 -1.00 -21.32 -21.26
C VAL A 168 -1.70 -21.69 -19.94
N ILE A 169 -2.43 -20.76 -19.32
CA ILE A 169 -3.08 -20.97 -18.02
C ILE A 169 -4.35 -21.82 -18.10
N ARG A 170 -5.17 -21.70 -19.15
CA ARG A 170 -6.42 -22.48 -19.35
C ARG A 170 -7.42 -22.48 -18.16
N LEU A 171 -7.33 -21.53 -17.22
CA LEU A 171 -8.23 -21.42 -16.08
C LEU A 171 -9.36 -20.40 -16.35
N LYS A 172 -10.60 -20.75 -15.99
CA LYS A 172 -11.78 -19.89 -16.19
C LYS A 172 -12.04 -18.92 -15.03
N LYS A 173 -11.60 -19.24 -13.81
CA LYS A 173 -11.72 -18.40 -12.61
C LYS A 173 -10.50 -18.60 -11.71
N ALA A 174 -9.59 -17.64 -11.74
CA ALA A 174 -8.38 -17.63 -10.91
C ALA A 174 -7.87 -16.17 -10.79
N PRO A 175 -6.98 -15.88 -9.83
CA PRO A 175 -6.25 -14.62 -9.82
C PRO A 175 -5.52 -14.41 -11.16
N PHE A 176 -5.45 -13.16 -11.60
CA PHE A 176 -4.78 -12.77 -12.84
C PHE A 176 -3.30 -13.14 -12.83
N LEU A 177 -2.65 -13.17 -11.66
CA LEU A 177 -1.27 -13.61 -11.50
C LEU A 177 -1.24 -14.89 -10.66
N ILE A 178 -0.82 -16.00 -11.28
CA ILE A 178 -0.75 -17.30 -10.59
C ILE A 178 0.54 -17.40 -9.77
N THR A 179 0.42 -17.83 -8.52
CA THR A 179 1.53 -18.20 -7.65
C THR A 179 1.73 -19.71 -7.64
N GLU A 180 2.98 -20.17 -7.46
CA GLU A 180 3.31 -21.61 -7.32
C GLU A 180 2.62 -22.26 -6.12
N LYS A 181 2.29 -21.46 -5.10
CA LYS A 181 1.40 -21.86 -4.02
C LYS A 181 -0.03 -21.60 -4.47
N SER A 182 -0.77 -22.67 -4.73
CA SER A 182 -2.22 -22.71 -4.86
C SER A 182 -2.89 -22.29 -3.54
N GLY A 183 -2.84 -21.01 -3.23
CA GLY A 183 -3.53 -20.41 -2.10
C GLY A 183 -3.61 -18.90 -2.27
N PRO A 184 -4.75 -18.27 -1.93
CA PRO A 184 -4.86 -16.81 -1.95
C PRO A 184 -3.80 -16.22 -1.01
N LEU A 185 -3.09 -15.18 -1.46
CA LEU A 185 -2.18 -14.42 -0.62
C LEU A 185 -2.98 -13.75 0.52
N PRO A 186 -2.47 -13.77 1.77
CA PRO A 186 -3.15 -13.23 2.94
C PRO A 186 -3.32 -11.70 2.92
#